data_AF-A0A8D8I3S7-F1
#
_entry.id   AF-A0A8D8I3S7-F1
#
_cell.length_a   1.000
_cell.length_b   1.000
_cell.length_c   1.000
_cell.angle_alpha   90.00
_cell.angle_beta   90.00
_cell.angle_gamma   90.00
#
_symmetry.space_group_name_H-M   'P 1'
#
loop_
_entity.id
_entity.type
_entity.pdbx_description
1 polymer ?
#
loop_
_entity_poly.entity_id
_entity_poly.type
_entity_poly.pdbx_seq_one_letter_code
_entity_poly.pdbx_strand_id
1 'polypeptide(L)'
;MAAMDEEYEEDGWINRNNQPVAAGAGVVGGGGGGGAEEEADGHDEPLENPQEVLGECLSKFATNDYIMEPGIFAQLKRYFQAGGTPEQVINQLSANYTAVAQMANLLAEWLILAGVRVTDVQAMVENHLKDMILKTFDPKKADKIFTEEGETPAWLTEMIEHHTWRSLIYRLAEEYPDCLMLNFTIKLISDAGFQSEITSISTAAQQIEVFSRVLKTAIAKFLNHPDDGATAIQECAKMVCHGQHTYVYSQVLIQVLSQEPKGGFIMKRLAQEITKYALKNNHNVTPITMALNSARHPQACEALTSMLTRNALNPADITVLYRNYSSPEPPPIDLIRNPQFLDLLVDSLFKVGVKINQEHKAKYIYLLAYAASVCETPGKKGQPKGHRNTNKDELKPTIQAVEKVHTICN
;
A
#
# COMPACT_ATOMS: atom_id res chain seq x y z
N MET A 1 26.20 -32.02 8.74
CA MET A 1 25.20 -32.47 7.76
C MET A 1 24.26 -33.40 8.51
N ALA A 2 23.25 -32.83 9.15
CA ALA A 2 22.22 -33.54 9.90
C ALA A 2 20.94 -32.75 9.67
N ALA A 3 19.94 -33.42 9.10
CA ALA A 3 18.63 -32.86 8.80
C ALA A 3 17.83 -32.76 10.10
N MET A 4 17.10 -31.65 10.24
CA MET A 4 16.11 -31.41 11.29
C MET A 4 14.84 -32.18 10.94
N ASP A 5 14.41 -33.03 11.87
CA ASP A 5 13.04 -33.49 12.01
C ASP A 5 12.26 -32.38 12.75
N GLU A 6 11.15 -31.91 12.18
CA GLU A 6 10.12 -31.16 12.91
C GLU A 6 8.80 -31.94 12.80
N GLU A 7 8.40 -32.46 13.96
CA GLU A 7 7.15 -33.16 14.23
C GLU A 7 5.95 -32.19 14.15
N TYR A 8 4.89 -32.60 13.45
CA TYR A 8 3.60 -31.93 13.48
C TYR A 8 2.83 -32.41 14.71
N GLU A 9 2.62 -31.53 15.70
CA GLU A 9 1.70 -31.75 16.82
C GLU A 9 0.25 -31.46 16.38
N GLU A 10 -0.61 -32.45 16.64
CA GLU A 10 -2.05 -32.46 16.41
C GLU A 10 -2.74 -32.03 17.72
N ASP A 11 -3.44 -30.90 17.77
CA ASP A 11 -4.25 -30.54 18.95
C ASP A 11 -5.59 -29.91 18.58
N GLY A 12 -6.65 -30.59 19.02
CA GLY A 12 -8.05 -30.35 18.69
C GLY A 12 -8.69 -29.21 19.47
N TRP A 13 -9.56 -28.47 18.80
CA TRP A 13 -10.36 -27.40 19.41
C TRP A 13 -11.76 -27.88 19.80
N ILE A 14 -11.99 -27.88 21.12
CA ILE A 14 -13.29 -28.13 21.76
C ILE A 14 -14.20 -26.92 21.57
N ASN A 15 -15.38 -27.18 21.00
CA ASN A 15 -16.44 -26.23 20.73
C ASN A 15 -17.12 -25.74 22.04
N ARG A 16 -16.90 -24.49 22.43
CA ARG A 16 -17.64 -23.81 23.51
C ARG A 16 -18.56 -22.75 22.91
N ASN A 17 -19.82 -23.10 22.68
CA ASN A 17 -20.95 -22.17 22.81
C ASN A 17 -22.26 -22.95 22.86
N ASN A 18 -22.72 -23.21 24.08
CA ASN A 18 -24.06 -23.73 24.33
C ASN A 18 -24.63 -22.96 25.51
N GLN A 19 -25.52 -21.99 25.25
CA GLN A 19 -26.50 -21.51 26.24
C GLN A 19 -27.74 -20.93 25.54
N PRO A 20 -28.95 -21.16 26.09
CA PRO A 20 -30.21 -21.00 25.37
C PRO A 20 -30.88 -19.63 25.62
N VAL A 21 -31.78 -19.29 24.69
CA VAL A 21 -32.58 -18.07 24.60
C VAL A 21 -33.61 -17.97 25.73
N ALA A 22 -33.66 -16.83 26.43
CA ALA A 22 -34.67 -16.51 27.43
C ALA A 22 -35.82 -15.70 26.82
N ALA A 23 -37.05 -16.11 27.15
CA ALA A 23 -38.30 -15.44 26.85
C ALA A 23 -38.51 -14.17 27.71
N GLY A 24 -39.21 -13.17 27.16
CA GLY A 24 -39.67 -11.99 27.89
C GLY A 24 -40.66 -11.16 27.08
N ALA A 25 -41.85 -10.98 27.63
CA ALA A 25 -43.08 -10.50 26.99
C ALA A 25 -43.38 -9.00 27.22
N GLY A 26 -44.27 -8.46 26.37
CA GLY A 26 -45.17 -7.34 26.66
C GLY A 26 -44.77 -5.98 26.08
N VAL A 27 -45.64 -5.09 25.59
CA VAL A 27 -47.12 -4.94 25.68
C VAL A 27 -47.58 -3.85 24.68
N VAL A 28 -48.64 -4.16 23.92
CA VAL A 28 -49.87 -3.37 23.59
C VAL A 28 -49.85 -2.03 22.83
N GLY A 29 -50.66 -2.02 21.74
CA GLY A 29 -51.61 -0.97 21.35
C GLY A 29 -51.32 -0.31 19.99
N GLY A 30 -52.19 -0.23 18.98
CA GLY A 30 -53.58 -0.65 18.79
C GLY A 30 -54.10 -0.08 17.44
N GLY A 31 -55.02 -0.83 16.80
CA GLY A 31 -56.15 -0.32 15.99
C GLY A 31 -55.91 0.33 14.62
N GLY A 32 -56.58 -0.21 13.59
CA GLY A 32 -56.99 0.54 12.39
C GLY A 32 -56.79 -0.21 11.08
N GLY A 33 -57.88 -0.68 10.47
CA GLY A 33 -57.85 -1.46 9.23
C GLY A 33 -57.89 -0.63 7.93
N GLY A 34 -57.81 -1.36 6.82
CA GLY A 34 -58.15 -0.87 5.48
C GLY A 34 -57.07 -1.13 4.44
N GLY A 35 -57.42 -1.86 3.38
CA GLY A 35 -56.78 -1.78 2.07
C GLY A 35 -55.51 -2.60 1.89
N ALA A 36 -55.64 -3.79 1.29
CA ALA A 36 -54.56 -4.36 0.50
C ALA A 36 -54.43 -3.51 -0.77
N GLU A 37 -53.49 -2.56 -0.76
CA GLU A 37 -52.97 -1.95 -1.97
C GLU A 37 -51.78 -2.81 -2.41
N GLU A 38 -52.04 -3.76 -3.31
CA GLU A 38 -51.02 -4.33 -4.18
C GLU A 38 -50.52 -3.19 -5.08
N GLU A 39 -49.39 -2.59 -4.69
CA GLU A 39 -48.60 -1.75 -5.60
C GLU A 39 -48.06 -2.64 -6.72
N ALA A 40 -48.79 -2.64 -7.83
CA ALA A 40 -48.33 -3.12 -9.11
C ALA A 40 -47.21 -2.19 -9.61
N ASP A 41 -45.97 -2.52 -9.27
CA ASP A 41 -44.80 -1.89 -9.88
C ASP A 41 -44.50 -2.61 -11.20
N GLY A 42 -45.09 -2.07 -12.27
CA GLY A 42 -44.88 -2.51 -13.65
C GLY A 42 -43.48 -2.13 -14.12
N HIS A 43 -42.55 -3.07 -14.00
CA HIS A 43 -41.43 -3.18 -14.91
C HIS A 43 -41.79 -4.16 -16.02
N ASP A 44 -42.27 -3.63 -17.15
CA ASP A 44 -42.38 -4.34 -18.42
C ASP A 44 -40.97 -4.81 -18.86
N GLU A 45 -40.54 -5.97 -18.37
CA GLU A 45 -39.59 -6.80 -19.12
C GLU A 45 -40.33 -7.33 -20.34
N PRO A 46 -39.76 -7.25 -21.56
CA PRO A 46 -40.41 -7.81 -22.74
C PRO A 46 -40.63 -9.29 -22.47
N LEU A 47 -41.90 -9.72 -22.50
CA LEU A 47 -42.31 -11.12 -22.48
C LEU A 47 -41.58 -11.84 -23.62
N GLU A 48 -40.41 -12.41 -23.32
CA GLU A 48 -39.69 -13.25 -24.27
C GLU A 48 -40.62 -14.38 -24.68
N ASN A 49 -40.76 -14.59 -25.98
CA ASN A 49 -41.66 -15.60 -26.51
C ASN A 49 -41.26 -16.97 -25.91
N PRO A 50 -42.15 -17.69 -25.21
CA PRO A 50 -41.79 -18.93 -24.54
C PRO A 50 -41.09 -19.95 -25.46
N GLN A 51 -41.42 -19.93 -26.75
CA GLN A 51 -40.77 -20.77 -27.76
C GLN A 51 -39.31 -20.38 -28.06
N GLU A 52 -38.98 -19.09 -28.01
CA GLU A 52 -37.61 -18.61 -28.21
C GLU A 52 -36.74 -18.95 -26.98
N VAL A 53 -37.29 -18.80 -25.78
CA VAL A 53 -36.63 -19.20 -24.52
C VAL A 53 -36.34 -20.70 -24.52
N LEU A 54 -37.29 -21.53 -24.93
CA LEU A 54 -37.09 -22.98 -25.07
C LEU A 54 -35.99 -23.30 -26.08
N GLY A 55 -36.00 -22.64 -27.24
CA GLY A 55 -34.98 -22.80 -28.28
C GLY A 55 -33.57 -22.41 -27.82
N GLU A 56 -33.45 -21.30 -27.08
CA GLU A 56 -32.18 -20.83 -26.51
C GLU A 56 -31.66 -21.77 -25.41
N CYS A 57 -32.55 -22.30 -24.57
CA CYS A 57 -32.16 -23.29 -23.57
C CYS A 57 -31.67 -24.60 -24.22
N LEU A 58 -32.39 -25.09 -25.23
CA LEU A 58 -32.04 -26.32 -25.93
C LEU A 58 -30.72 -26.19 -26.70
N SER A 59 -30.45 -25.03 -27.30
CA SER A 59 -29.15 -24.81 -27.97
C SER A 59 -27.99 -24.81 -26.98
N LYS A 60 -28.19 -24.25 -25.77
CA LYS A 60 -27.20 -24.33 -24.68
C LYS A 60 -27.02 -25.75 -24.17
N PHE A 61 -28.10 -26.51 -23.94
CA PHE A 61 -28.01 -27.91 -23.51
C PHE A 61 -27.36 -28.83 -24.55
N ALA A 62 -27.38 -28.43 -25.84
CA ALA A 62 -26.71 -29.14 -26.91
C ALA A 62 -25.20 -28.88 -26.99
N THR A 63 -24.67 -27.95 -26.19
CA THR A 63 -23.22 -27.71 -26.13
C THR A 63 -22.51 -28.80 -25.34
N ASN A 64 -21.27 -29.12 -25.74
CA ASN A 64 -20.49 -30.20 -25.13
C ASN A 64 -20.26 -29.95 -23.64
N ASP A 65 -20.49 -30.97 -22.82
CA ASP A 65 -20.27 -30.95 -21.38
C ASP A 65 -21.01 -29.82 -20.61
N TYR A 66 -22.08 -29.24 -21.18
CA TYR A 66 -22.87 -28.17 -20.55
C TYR A 66 -23.47 -28.56 -19.18
N ILE A 67 -23.61 -29.87 -18.92
CA ILE A 67 -24.02 -30.39 -17.61
C ILE A 67 -23.05 -30.00 -16.48
N MET A 68 -21.79 -29.69 -16.81
CA MET A 68 -20.74 -29.30 -15.85
C MET A 68 -20.65 -27.77 -15.68
N GLU A 69 -21.43 -26.99 -16.42
CA GLU A 69 -21.41 -25.53 -16.34
C GLU A 69 -22.17 -25.04 -15.09
N PRO A 70 -21.66 -24.03 -14.36
CA PRO A 70 -22.24 -23.56 -13.10
C PRO A 70 -23.68 -23.01 -13.25
N GLY A 71 -24.05 -22.55 -14.44
CA GLY A 71 -25.38 -22.00 -14.74
C GLY A 71 -26.46 -23.03 -15.08
N ILE A 72 -26.15 -24.33 -15.07
CA ILE A 72 -27.08 -25.38 -15.53
C ILE A 72 -28.42 -25.34 -14.79
N PHE A 73 -28.42 -25.17 -13.47
CA PHE A 73 -29.65 -25.18 -12.66
C PHE A 73 -30.55 -23.97 -12.93
N ALA A 74 -29.97 -22.80 -13.17
CA ALA A 74 -30.71 -21.60 -13.52
C ALA A 74 -31.38 -21.77 -14.90
N GLN A 75 -30.63 -22.31 -15.86
CA GLN A 75 -31.15 -22.56 -17.21
C GLN A 75 -32.21 -23.67 -17.23
N LEU A 76 -32.05 -24.72 -16.42
CA LEU A 76 -33.06 -25.77 -16.23
C LEU A 76 -34.36 -25.19 -15.66
N LYS A 77 -34.28 -24.35 -14.61
CA LYS A 77 -35.46 -23.67 -14.06
C LYS A 77 -36.17 -22.83 -15.11
N ARG A 78 -35.42 -22.02 -15.88
CA ARG A 78 -35.98 -21.19 -16.96
C ARG A 78 -36.64 -22.04 -18.05
N TYR A 79 -36.04 -23.16 -18.43
CA TYR A 79 -36.59 -24.11 -19.39
C TYR A 79 -37.91 -24.74 -18.92
N PHE A 80 -37.97 -25.19 -17.66
CA PHE A 80 -39.19 -25.78 -17.10
C PHE A 80 -40.30 -24.75 -16.90
N GLN A 81 -39.97 -23.51 -16.53
CA GLN A 81 -40.93 -22.40 -16.43
C GLN A 81 -41.54 -22.03 -17.78
N ALA A 82 -40.79 -22.18 -18.87
CA ALA A 82 -41.27 -21.97 -20.24
C ALA A 82 -42.07 -23.16 -20.82
N GLY A 83 -42.33 -24.21 -20.04
CA GLY A 83 -43.14 -25.37 -20.46
C GLY A 83 -42.34 -26.49 -21.16
N GLY A 84 -41.02 -26.51 -20.99
CA GLY A 84 -40.15 -27.51 -21.61
C GLY A 84 -40.29 -28.92 -21.00
N THR A 85 -39.98 -29.95 -21.80
CA THR A 85 -40.13 -31.36 -21.37
C THR A 85 -38.83 -31.94 -20.81
N PRO A 86 -38.85 -32.64 -19.66
CA PRO A 86 -37.64 -33.21 -19.05
C PRO A 86 -36.90 -34.20 -19.95
N GLU A 87 -37.63 -35.00 -20.74
CA GLU A 87 -37.03 -36.02 -21.61
C GLU A 87 -36.10 -35.43 -22.67
N GLN A 88 -36.49 -34.31 -23.27
CA GLN A 88 -35.68 -33.64 -24.29
C GLN A 88 -34.37 -33.12 -23.70
N VAL A 89 -34.41 -32.56 -22.49
CA VAL A 89 -33.21 -32.06 -21.82
C VAL A 89 -32.28 -33.19 -21.41
N ILE A 90 -32.83 -34.28 -20.84
CA ILE A 90 -32.02 -35.45 -20.45
C ILE A 90 -31.33 -36.03 -21.68
N ASN A 91 -32.05 -36.20 -22.80
CA ASN A 91 -31.49 -36.72 -24.03
C ASN A 91 -30.39 -35.79 -24.60
N GLN A 92 -30.61 -34.47 -24.58
CA GLN A 92 -29.61 -33.51 -25.08
C GLN A 92 -28.37 -33.44 -24.19
N LEU A 93 -28.53 -33.38 -22.86
CA LEU A 93 -27.38 -33.32 -21.95
C LEU A 93 -26.59 -34.62 -21.94
N SER A 94 -27.26 -35.78 -22.00
CA SER A 94 -26.58 -37.08 -22.01
C SER A 94 -25.89 -37.36 -23.34
N ALA A 95 -26.49 -36.98 -24.47
CA ALA A 95 -25.89 -37.18 -25.80
C ALA A 95 -24.63 -36.32 -26.01
N ASN A 96 -24.56 -35.14 -25.38
CA ASN A 96 -23.45 -34.19 -25.53
C ASN A 96 -22.47 -34.21 -24.33
N TYR A 97 -22.59 -35.18 -23.43
CA TYR A 97 -21.64 -35.38 -22.33
C TYR A 97 -20.43 -36.19 -22.82
N THR A 98 -19.28 -35.51 -22.90
CA THR A 98 -17.99 -36.08 -23.29
C THR A 98 -17.05 -36.30 -22.11
N ALA A 99 -17.41 -35.81 -20.92
CA ALA A 99 -16.67 -35.97 -19.67
C ALA A 99 -15.22 -35.46 -19.74
N VAL A 100 -14.95 -34.38 -20.48
CA VAL A 100 -13.58 -33.87 -20.71
C VAL A 100 -12.86 -33.56 -19.40
N ALA A 101 -13.56 -32.98 -18.42
CA ALA A 101 -13.02 -32.72 -17.09
C ALA A 101 -12.60 -34.01 -16.35
N GLN A 102 -13.38 -35.09 -16.47
CA GLN A 102 -13.05 -36.37 -15.84
C GLN A 102 -11.88 -37.06 -16.56
N MET A 103 -11.80 -36.95 -17.89
CA MET A 103 -10.64 -37.43 -18.64
C MET A 103 -9.36 -36.71 -18.23
N ALA A 104 -9.42 -35.40 -17.94
CA ALA A 104 -8.27 -34.66 -17.43
C ALA A 104 -7.81 -35.18 -16.06
N ASN A 105 -8.75 -35.47 -15.14
CA ASN A 105 -8.43 -36.07 -13.83
C ASN A 105 -7.79 -37.46 -14.00
N LEU A 106 -8.34 -38.30 -14.88
CA LEU A 106 -7.79 -39.62 -15.16
C LEU A 106 -6.37 -39.55 -15.74
N LEU A 107 -6.11 -38.60 -16.65
CA LEU A 107 -4.77 -38.36 -17.16
C LEU A 107 -3.81 -37.89 -16.07
N ALA A 108 -4.27 -37.05 -15.13
CA ALA A 108 -3.47 -36.63 -13.97
C ALA A 108 -3.10 -37.84 -13.09
N GLU A 109 -4.05 -38.73 -12.81
CA GLU A 109 -3.80 -39.98 -12.08
C GLU A 109 -2.82 -40.90 -12.81
N TRP A 110 -2.95 -41.04 -14.14
CA TRP A 110 -2.02 -41.83 -14.95
C TRP A 110 -0.60 -41.27 -14.94
N LEU A 111 -0.45 -39.95 -14.95
CA LEU A 111 0.86 -39.31 -14.80
C LEU A 111 1.49 -39.64 -13.44
N ILE A 112 0.70 -39.65 -12.37
CA ILE A 112 1.16 -40.06 -11.04
C ILE A 112 1.60 -41.53 -11.05
N LEU A 113 0.79 -42.43 -11.63
CA LEU A 113 1.12 -43.86 -11.76
C LEU A 113 2.35 -44.11 -12.63
N ALA A 114 2.60 -43.28 -13.65
CA ALA A 114 3.77 -43.35 -14.51
C ALA A 114 5.07 -42.87 -13.83
N GLY A 115 5.00 -42.42 -12.57
CA GLY A 115 6.15 -42.03 -11.75
C GLY A 115 6.41 -40.52 -11.67
N VAL A 116 5.50 -39.68 -12.19
CA VAL A 116 5.56 -38.23 -11.95
C VAL A 116 5.11 -37.96 -10.52
N ARG A 117 5.81 -37.05 -9.81
CA ARG A 117 5.44 -36.71 -8.44
C ARG A 117 4.10 -35.99 -8.42
N VAL A 118 3.27 -36.29 -7.42
CA VAL A 118 1.94 -35.68 -7.23
C VAL A 118 2.03 -34.15 -7.23
N THR A 119 3.05 -33.60 -6.56
CA THR A 119 3.29 -32.15 -6.50
C THR A 119 3.53 -31.52 -7.87
N ASP A 120 4.18 -32.24 -8.78
CA ASP A 120 4.50 -31.72 -10.11
C ASP A 120 3.25 -31.73 -11.01
N VAL A 121 2.41 -32.77 -10.87
CA VAL A 121 1.11 -32.85 -11.56
C VAL A 121 0.16 -31.77 -11.07
N GLN A 122 0.07 -31.57 -9.74
CA GLN A 122 -0.71 -30.47 -9.15
C GLN A 122 -0.23 -29.11 -9.66
N ALA A 123 1.08 -28.84 -9.62
CA ALA A 123 1.64 -27.60 -10.14
C ALA A 123 1.36 -27.42 -11.64
N MET A 124 1.35 -28.49 -12.44
CA MET A 124 1.01 -28.42 -13.86
C MET A 124 -0.44 -27.96 -14.07
N VAL A 125 -1.39 -28.51 -13.31
CA VAL A 125 -2.80 -28.12 -13.36
C VAL A 125 -2.99 -26.69 -12.85
N GLU A 126 -2.40 -26.35 -11.70
CA GLU A 126 -2.47 -25.01 -11.11
C GLU A 126 -1.91 -23.93 -12.06
N ASN A 127 -0.76 -24.18 -12.69
CA ASN A 127 -0.17 -23.24 -13.64
C ASN A 127 -1.04 -23.08 -14.89
N HIS A 128 -1.64 -24.16 -15.39
CA HIS A 128 -2.56 -24.06 -16.52
C HIS A 128 -3.82 -23.27 -16.18
N LEU A 129 -4.42 -23.52 -15.00
CA LEU A 129 -5.56 -22.74 -14.50
C LEU A 129 -5.19 -21.27 -14.33
N LYS A 130 -4.01 -20.98 -13.78
CA LYS A 130 -3.48 -19.62 -13.64
C LYS A 130 -3.44 -18.89 -14.98
N ASP A 131 -2.88 -19.52 -16.01
CA ASP A 131 -2.79 -18.95 -17.35
C ASP A 131 -4.16 -18.76 -18.00
N MET A 132 -5.11 -19.67 -17.75
CA MET A 132 -6.49 -19.49 -18.22
C MET A 132 -7.16 -18.31 -17.53
N ILE A 133 -7.07 -18.22 -16.20
CA ILE A 133 -7.65 -17.11 -15.44
C ILE A 133 -7.09 -15.78 -15.94
N LEU A 134 -5.77 -15.64 -16.11
CA LEU A 134 -5.17 -14.41 -16.63
C LEU A 134 -5.71 -14.01 -18.02
N LYS A 135 -6.05 -14.98 -18.87
CA LYS A 135 -6.58 -14.71 -20.23
C LYS A 135 -8.07 -14.39 -20.25
N THR A 136 -8.85 -14.98 -19.35
CA THR A 136 -10.32 -14.91 -19.40
C THR A 136 -10.91 -14.05 -18.30
N PHE A 137 -10.09 -13.48 -17.41
CA PHE A 137 -10.57 -12.65 -16.31
C PHE A 137 -11.30 -11.40 -16.81
N ASP A 138 -12.52 -11.20 -16.31
CA ASP A 138 -13.33 -10.02 -16.58
C ASP A 138 -13.62 -9.31 -15.25
N PRO A 139 -13.05 -8.12 -15.01
CA PRO A 139 -13.20 -7.41 -13.73
C PRO A 139 -14.66 -7.06 -13.44
N LYS A 140 -15.48 -6.78 -14.46
CA LYS A 140 -16.89 -6.40 -14.27
C LYS A 140 -17.73 -7.57 -13.77
N LYS A 141 -17.44 -8.79 -14.26
CA LYS A 141 -18.14 -10.00 -13.80
C LYS A 141 -17.71 -10.39 -12.39
N ALA A 142 -16.42 -10.26 -12.08
CA ALA A 142 -15.90 -10.50 -10.74
C ALA A 142 -16.53 -9.54 -9.72
N ASP A 143 -16.65 -8.26 -10.06
CA ASP A 143 -17.28 -7.26 -9.20
C ASP A 143 -18.78 -7.53 -9.00
N LYS A 144 -19.50 -8.00 -10.03
CA LYS A 144 -20.91 -8.38 -9.91
C LYS A 144 -21.16 -9.45 -8.86
N ILE A 145 -20.34 -10.50 -8.85
CA ILE A 145 -20.43 -11.59 -7.84
C ILE A 145 -20.33 -10.98 -6.44
N PHE A 146 -19.40 -10.05 -6.25
CA PHE A 146 -19.17 -9.39 -4.97
C PHE A 146 -20.28 -8.40 -4.58
N THR A 147 -20.91 -7.73 -5.55
CA THR A 147 -21.99 -6.76 -5.28
C THR A 147 -23.37 -7.40 -5.13
N GLU A 148 -23.63 -8.52 -5.81
CA GLU A 148 -24.94 -9.19 -5.81
C GLU A 148 -25.11 -10.13 -4.61
N GLU A 149 -24.03 -10.81 -4.18
CA GLU A 149 -24.10 -11.75 -3.04
C GLU A 149 -23.95 -11.04 -1.69
N GLY A 150 -23.45 -9.80 -1.65
CA GLY A 150 -23.37 -8.95 -0.45
C GLY A 150 -22.43 -9.43 0.67
N GLU A 151 -22.03 -10.70 0.64
CA GLU A 151 -21.09 -11.34 1.55
C GLU A 151 -19.81 -11.76 0.85
N THR A 152 -18.73 -11.91 1.62
CA THR A 152 -17.45 -12.39 1.13
C THR A 152 -17.54 -13.88 0.80
N PRO A 153 -17.26 -14.33 -0.44
CA PRO A 153 -17.39 -15.73 -0.77
C PRO A 153 -16.40 -16.60 0.03
N ALA A 154 -16.87 -17.70 0.62
CA ALA A 154 -16.03 -18.58 1.45
C ALA A 154 -14.83 -19.17 0.68
N TRP A 155 -15.02 -19.45 -0.61
CA TRP A 155 -13.95 -19.95 -1.49
C TRP A 155 -12.78 -18.96 -1.61
N LEU A 156 -13.04 -17.66 -1.43
CA LEU A 156 -12.00 -16.63 -1.50
C LEU A 156 -11.06 -16.74 -0.30
N THR A 157 -11.60 -17.04 0.87
CA THR A 157 -10.81 -17.25 2.10
C THR A 157 -9.89 -18.46 1.95
N GLU A 158 -10.41 -19.59 1.45
CA GLU A 158 -9.62 -20.80 1.17
C GLU A 158 -8.55 -20.53 0.11
N MET A 159 -8.89 -19.78 -0.94
CA MET A 159 -7.95 -19.43 -2.01
C MET A 159 -6.76 -18.59 -1.50
N ILE A 160 -6.98 -17.72 -0.51
CA ILE A 160 -5.94 -16.86 0.07
C ILE A 160 -4.93 -17.66 0.90
N GLU A 161 -5.26 -18.85 1.40
CA GLU A 161 -4.33 -19.67 2.19
C GLU A 161 -3.11 -20.12 1.37
N HIS A 162 -3.29 -20.33 0.07
CA HIS A 162 -2.25 -20.81 -0.83
C HIS A 162 -1.47 -19.67 -1.50
N HIS A 163 -0.14 -19.74 -1.43
CA HIS A 163 0.76 -18.74 -2.02
C HIS A 163 0.59 -18.59 -3.55
N THR A 164 0.26 -19.66 -4.27
CA THR A 164 0.13 -19.66 -5.74
C THR A 164 -0.98 -18.72 -6.19
N TRP A 165 -2.12 -18.77 -5.49
CA TRP A 165 -3.28 -17.94 -5.79
C TRP A 165 -3.11 -16.51 -5.30
N ARG A 166 -2.47 -16.29 -4.14
CA ARG A 166 -2.06 -14.93 -3.72
C ARG A 166 -1.21 -14.24 -4.78
N SER A 167 -0.23 -14.95 -5.35
CA SER A 167 0.60 -14.45 -6.46
C SER A 167 -0.21 -14.10 -7.72
N LEU A 168 -1.22 -14.90 -8.05
CA LEU A 168 -2.13 -14.61 -9.17
C LEU A 168 -2.95 -13.34 -8.91
N ILE A 169 -3.52 -13.19 -7.71
CA ILE A 169 -4.30 -12.01 -7.32
C ILE A 169 -3.46 -10.73 -7.44
N TYR A 170 -2.20 -10.76 -6.98
CA TYR A 170 -1.32 -9.59 -7.12
C TYR A 170 -1.10 -9.19 -8.59
N ARG A 171 -0.87 -10.16 -9.48
CA ARG A 171 -0.72 -9.89 -10.91
C ARG A 171 -2.00 -9.31 -11.52
N LEU A 172 -3.15 -9.89 -11.21
CA LEU A 172 -4.43 -9.40 -11.69
C LEU A 172 -4.72 -7.98 -11.20
N ALA A 173 -4.36 -7.66 -9.95
CA ALA A 173 -4.57 -6.33 -9.40
C ALA A 173 -3.61 -5.27 -10.00
N GLU A 174 -2.44 -5.67 -10.50
CA GLU A 174 -1.60 -4.77 -11.30
C GLU A 174 -2.24 -4.44 -12.66
N GLU A 175 -2.88 -5.44 -13.30
CA GLU A 175 -3.51 -5.27 -14.62
C GLU A 175 -4.88 -4.56 -14.52
N TYR A 176 -5.64 -4.81 -13.46
CA TYR A 176 -7.01 -4.29 -13.26
C TYR A 176 -7.15 -3.57 -11.91
N PRO A 177 -6.59 -2.36 -11.76
CA PRO A 177 -6.56 -1.63 -10.49
C PRO A 177 -7.95 -1.17 -10.00
N ASP A 178 -8.90 -0.99 -10.92
CA ASP A 178 -10.24 -0.48 -10.62
C ASP A 178 -11.22 -1.59 -10.16
N CYS A 179 -10.80 -2.85 -10.13
CA CYS A 179 -11.65 -3.98 -9.74
C CYS A 179 -11.85 -4.01 -8.22
N LEU A 180 -13.10 -3.92 -7.77
CA LEU A 180 -13.46 -3.90 -6.35
C LEU A 180 -13.12 -5.23 -5.67
N MET A 181 -13.42 -6.35 -6.32
CA MET A 181 -13.15 -7.69 -5.79
C MET A 181 -11.66 -7.91 -5.54
N LEU A 182 -10.79 -7.54 -6.49
CA LEU A 182 -9.34 -7.65 -6.32
C LEU A 182 -8.86 -6.75 -5.19
N ASN A 183 -9.37 -5.53 -5.13
CA ASN A 183 -9.02 -4.59 -4.09
C ASN A 183 -9.38 -5.10 -2.69
N PHE A 184 -10.58 -5.66 -2.54
CA PHE A 184 -11.03 -6.28 -1.30
C PHE A 184 -10.22 -7.54 -0.96
N THR A 185 -9.87 -8.36 -1.95
CA THR A 185 -9.07 -9.56 -1.76
C THR A 185 -7.67 -9.23 -1.24
N ILE A 186 -7.04 -8.17 -1.75
CA ILE A 186 -5.73 -7.70 -1.22
C ILE A 186 -5.86 -7.28 0.25
N LYS A 187 -6.96 -6.62 0.61
CA LYS A 187 -7.24 -6.27 2.00
C LYS A 187 -7.38 -7.52 2.87
N LEU A 188 -8.10 -8.56 2.43
CA LEU A 188 -8.19 -9.83 3.14
C LEU A 188 -6.82 -10.52 3.30
N ILE A 189 -6.00 -10.55 2.24
CA ILE A 189 -4.64 -11.10 2.32
C ILE A 189 -3.80 -10.33 3.36
N SER A 190 -3.98 -9.01 3.43
CA SER A 190 -3.34 -8.15 4.42
C SER A 190 -3.86 -8.44 5.84
N ASP A 191 -5.16 -8.66 6.03
CA ASP A 191 -5.78 -9.05 7.31
C ASP A 191 -5.30 -10.42 7.80
N ALA A 192 -5.10 -11.36 6.87
CA ALA A 192 -4.58 -12.70 7.17
C ALA A 192 -3.08 -12.71 7.56
N GLY A 193 -2.38 -11.58 7.43
CA GLY A 193 -0.99 -11.43 7.87
C GLY A 193 0.07 -11.64 6.78
N PHE A 194 -0.32 -11.94 5.54
CA PHE A 194 0.62 -12.14 4.40
C PHE A 194 1.09 -10.82 3.75
N GLN A 195 1.23 -9.76 4.55
CA GLN A 195 1.58 -8.41 4.08
C GLN A 195 2.99 -8.31 3.50
N SER A 196 3.90 -9.17 3.97
CA SER A 196 5.29 -9.24 3.50
C SER A 196 5.41 -9.80 2.08
N GLU A 197 4.41 -10.52 1.59
CA GLU A 197 4.36 -11.10 0.24
C GLU A 197 3.89 -10.11 -0.82
N ILE A 198 3.32 -8.98 -0.41
CA ILE A 198 2.91 -7.89 -1.30
C ILE A 198 4.19 -7.15 -1.76
N THR A 199 4.95 -7.78 -2.65
CA THR A 199 6.17 -7.21 -3.22
C THR A 199 5.87 -6.18 -4.31
N SER A 200 4.63 -6.15 -4.83
CA SER A 200 4.23 -5.13 -5.79
C SER A 200 3.97 -3.80 -5.09
N ILE A 201 4.94 -2.92 -5.25
CA ILE A 201 4.85 -1.53 -4.81
C ILE A 201 3.66 -0.81 -5.46
N SER A 202 3.33 -1.15 -6.71
CA SER A 202 2.24 -0.52 -7.47
C SER A 202 0.88 -0.88 -6.89
N THR A 203 0.64 -2.16 -6.62
CA THR A 203 -0.61 -2.65 -6.04
C THR A 203 -0.81 -2.14 -4.61
N ALA A 204 0.24 -2.14 -3.79
CA ALA A 204 0.16 -1.64 -2.42
C ALA A 204 -0.11 -0.13 -2.34
N ALA A 205 0.45 0.66 -3.27
CA ALA A 205 0.32 2.12 -3.28
C ALA A 205 -1.10 2.62 -3.56
N GLN A 206 -1.93 1.83 -4.24
CA GLN A 206 -3.29 2.24 -4.63
C GLN A 206 -4.27 2.25 -3.46
N GLN A 207 -4.02 1.43 -2.43
CA GLN A 207 -4.90 1.34 -1.26
C GLN A 207 -4.18 1.82 0.01
N ILE A 208 -4.71 2.87 0.63
CA ILE A 208 -4.09 3.47 1.81
C ILE A 208 -3.98 2.50 3.00
N GLU A 209 -4.97 1.64 3.23
CA GLU A 209 -4.95 0.68 4.34
C GLU A 209 -3.84 -0.37 4.17
N VAL A 210 -3.73 -0.93 2.97
CA VAL A 210 -2.68 -1.89 2.60
C VAL A 210 -1.31 -1.21 2.68
N PHE A 211 -1.17 -0.04 2.06
CA PHE A 211 0.05 0.75 2.09
C PHE A 211 0.52 1.06 3.52
N SER A 212 -0.40 1.46 4.40
CA SER A 212 -0.09 1.81 5.80
C SER A 212 0.48 0.63 6.57
N ARG A 213 -0.06 -0.56 6.32
CA ARG A 213 0.39 -1.81 6.95
C ARG A 213 1.74 -2.26 6.42
N VAL A 214 1.94 -2.22 5.10
CA VAL A 214 3.25 -2.52 4.48
C VAL A 214 4.31 -1.51 4.97
N LEU A 215 3.98 -0.22 5.05
CA LEU A 215 4.86 0.81 5.60
C LEU A 215 5.21 0.56 7.07
N LYS A 216 4.23 0.18 7.90
CA LYS A 216 4.48 -0.19 9.30
C LYS A 216 5.45 -1.37 9.40
N THR A 217 5.26 -2.41 8.61
CA THR A 217 6.12 -3.60 8.59
C THR A 217 7.53 -3.25 8.10
N ALA A 218 7.66 -2.39 7.08
CA ALA A 218 8.96 -1.90 6.60
C ALA A 218 9.69 -1.07 7.66
N ILE A 219 8.99 -0.18 8.37
CA ILE A 219 9.57 0.61 9.47
C ILE A 219 9.98 -0.30 10.64
N ALA A 220 9.16 -1.30 10.99
CA ALA A 220 9.49 -2.27 12.03
C ALA A 220 10.72 -3.12 11.66
N LYS A 221 10.83 -3.55 10.40
CA LYS A 221 12.01 -4.27 9.87
C LYS A 221 13.27 -3.41 10.01
N PHE A 222 13.19 -2.13 9.64
CA PHE A 222 14.28 -1.18 9.80
C PHE A 222 14.69 -0.95 11.26
N LEU A 223 13.72 -0.88 12.19
CA LEU A 223 14.00 -0.67 13.61
C LEU A 223 14.64 -1.90 14.29
N ASN A 224 14.25 -3.10 13.87
CA ASN A 224 14.69 -4.35 14.52
C ASN A 224 15.99 -4.93 13.93
N HIS A 225 16.38 -4.55 12.70
CA HIS A 225 17.58 -5.07 12.03
C HIS A 225 18.51 -3.93 11.58
N PRO A 226 19.40 -3.42 12.47
CA PRO A 226 20.32 -2.34 12.12
C PRO A 226 21.44 -2.76 11.15
N ASP A 227 21.84 -4.04 11.13
CA ASP A 227 22.95 -4.54 10.30
C ASP A 227 22.58 -4.60 8.79
N ASP A 228 21.33 -4.90 8.47
CA ASP A 228 20.74 -4.80 7.11
C ASP A 228 20.00 -3.47 6.89
N GLY A 229 20.25 -2.47 7.74
CA GLY A 229 19.51 -1.21 7.74
C GLY A 229 19.55 -0.48 6.38
N ALA A 230 20.66 -0.57 5.65
CA ALA A 230 20.81 0.12 4.35
C ALA A 230 19.91 -0.46 3.26
N THR A 231 19.80 -1.79 3.17
CA THR A 231 18.92 -2.45 2.19
C THR A 231 17.46 -2.26 2.55
N ALA A 232 17.11 -2.38 3.83
CA ALA A 232 15.75 -2.12 4.33
C ALA A 232 15.31 -0.66 4.10
N ILE A 233 16.21 0.31 4.32
CA ILE A 233 15.95 1.73 3.99
C ILE A 233 15.70 1.88 2.49
N GLN A 234 16.50 1.24 1.63
CA GLN A 234 16.35 1.37 0.19
C GLN A 234 15.03 0.75 -0.31
N GLU A 235 14.63 -0.41 0.21
CA GLU A 235 13.32 -1.02 -0.06
C GLU A 235 12.17 -0.10 0.36
N CYS A 236 12.24 0.44 1.59
CA CYS A 236 11.25 1.37 2.12
C CYS A 236 11.20 2.66 1.29
N ALA A 237 12.35 3.24 0.94
CA ALA A 237 12.43 4.45 0.13
C ALA A 237 11.89 4.23 -1.29
N LYS A 238 12.18 3.08 -1.91
CA LYS A 238 11.63 2.72 -3.23
C LYS A 238 10.10 2.65 -3.18
N MET A 239 9.55 2.05 -2.13
CA MET A 239 8.10 1.96 -1.93
C MET A 239 7.46 3.33 -1.71
N VAL A 240 8.01 4.14 -0.81
CA VAL A 240 7.46 5.47 -0.48
C VAL A 240 7.56 6.43 -1.67
N CYS A 241 8.65 6.36 -2.45
CA CYS A 241 8.91 7.21 -3.60
C CYS A 241 8.23 6.75 -4.90
N HIS A 242 7.38 5.72 -4.88
CA HIS A 242 6.65 5.27 -6.06
C HIS A 242 5.64 6.30 -6.56
N GLY A 243 4.85 6.88 -5.65
CA GLY A 243 3.89 7.94 -5.95
C GLY A 243 4.17 9.24 -5.17
N GLN A 244 3.70 10.36 -5.70
CA GLN A 244 3.76 11.63 -4.95
C GLN A 244 2.86 11.60 -3.71
N HIS A 245 1.67 11.01 -3.83
CA HIS A 245 0.71 10.89 -2.72
C HIS A 245 1.22 9.93 -1.63
N THR A 246 1.82 8.78 -2.00
CA THR A 246 2.45 7.85 -1.04
C THR A 246 3.61 8.50 -0.31
N TYR A 247 4.39 9.33 -1.00
CA TYR A 247 5.49 10.09 -0.40
C TYR A 247 4.97 11.09 0.64
N VAL A 248 3.98 11.92 0.28
CA VAL A 248 3.38 12.89 1.21
C VAL A 248 2.81 12.19 2.44
N TYR A 249 2.02 11.14 2.24
CA TYR A 249 1.42 10.38 3.34
C TYR A 249 2.48 9.82 4.31
N SER A 250 3.50 9.17 3.76
CA SER A 250 4.58 8.57 4.57
C SER A 250 5.40 9.63 5.30
N GLN A 251 5.73 10.75 4.65
CA GLN A 251 6.50 11.83 5.28
C GLN A 251 5.73 12.51 6.41
N VAL A 252 4.41 12.71 6.27
CA VAL A 252 3.57 13.21 7.37
C VAL A 252 3.60 12.23 8.56
N LEU A 253 3.44 10.93 8.30
CA LEU A 253 3.43 9.92 9.35
C LEU A 253 4.78 9.83 10.07
N ILE A 254 5.89 9.80 9.33
CA ILE A 254 7.23 9.78 9.90
C ILE A 254 7.52 11.08 10.67
N GLN A 255 7.03 12.23 10.20
CA GLN A 255 7.17 13.51 10.90
C GLN A 255 6.43 13.48 12.26
N VAL A 256 5.23 12.92 12.32
CA VAL A 256 4.51 12.73 13.59
C VAL A 256 5.30 11.81 14.53
N LEU A 257 5.80 10.68 14.02
CA LEU A 257 6.63 9.75 14.80
C LEU A 257 7.96 10.37 15.25
N SER A 258 8.50 11.34 14.50
CA SER A 258 9.74 12.04 14.85
C SER A 258 9.60 12.99 16.05
N GLN A 259 8.37 13.37 16.41
CA GLN A 259 8.09 14.22 17.57
C GLN A 259 8.18 13.43 18.89
N GLU A 260 8.22 12.11 18.84
CA GLU A 260 8.33 11.26 20.02
C GLU A 260 9.71 11.41 20.69
N PRO A 261 9.75 11.65 22.01
CA PRO A 261 11.01 11.89 22.74
C PRO A 261 11.91 10.66 22.81
N LYS A 262 11.35 9.46 22.64
CA LYS A 262 12.08 8.18 22.64
C LYS A 262 12.14 7.64 21.21
N GLY A 263 13.31 7.70 20.59
CA GLY A 263 13.54 7.11 19.26
C GLY A 263 13.08 7.96 18.07
N GLY A 264 12.48 9.13 18.27
CA GLY A 264 12.07 10.03 17.18
C GLY A 264 13.23 10.46 16.27
N PHE A 265 14.47 10.48 16.77
CA PHE A 265 15.67 10.78 15.97
C PHE A 265 15.95 9.70 14.90
N ILE A 266 15.61 8.43 15.17
CA ILE A 266 15.76 7.33 14.20
C ILE A 266 14.77 7.52 13.05
N MET A 267 13.54 7.92 13.38
CA MET A 267 12.52 8.26 12.38
C MET A 267 12.90 9.49 11.55
N LYS A 268 13.47 10.53 12.19
CA LYS A 268 14.00 11.70 11.47
C LYS A 268 15.13 11.31 10.51
N ARG A 269 15.99 10.36 10.90
CA ARG A 269 17.02 9.81 10.01
C ARG A 269 16.42 9.05 8.84
N LEU A 270 15.40 8.22 9.08
CA LEU A 270 14.69 7.52 8.01
C LEU A 270 14.06 8.49 7.01
N ALA A 271 13.40 9.55 7.48
CA ALA A 271 12.85 10.59 6.60
C ALA A 271 13.93 11.23 5.70
N GLN A 272 15.10 11.54 6.26
CA GLN A 272 16.22 12.11 5.53
C GLN A 272 16.78 11.17 4.45
N GLU A 273 16.92 9.88 4.75
CA GLU A 273 17.37 8.90 3.76
C GLU A 273 16.35 8.71 2.63
N ILE A 274 15.04 8.71 2.95
CA ILE A 274 13.97 8.67 1.94
C ILE A 274 14.03 9.91 1.04
N THR A 275 14.21 11.11 1.62
CA THR A 275 14.40 12.35 0.84
C THR A 275 15.66 12.29 -0.03
N LYS A 276 16.77 11.78 0.48
CA LYS A 276 18.01 11.59 -0.28
C LYS A 276 17.82 10.63 -1.46
N TYR A 277 17.09 9.54 -1.26
CA TYR A 277 16.73 8.61 -2.32
C TYR A 277 15.84 9.26 -3.38
N ALA A 278 14.85 10.05 -2.97
CA ALA A 278 13.97 10.78 -3.89
C ALA A 278 14.76 11.79 -4.77
N LEU A 279 15.71 12.51 -4.16
CA LEU A 279 16.58 13.46 -4.88
C LEU A 279 17.48 12.76 -5.90
N LYS A 280 18.05 11.58 -5.56
CA LYS A 280 18.83 10.78 -6.51
C LYS A 280 18.02 10.33 -7.73
N ASN A 281 16.71 10.11 -7.55
CA ASN A 281 15.79 9.76 -8.62
C ASN A 281 15.18 10.98 -9.33
N ASN A 282 15.71 12.19 -9.11
CA ASN A 282 15.23 13.44 -9.68
C ASN A 282 13.78 13.82 -9.33
N HIS A 283 13.26 13.34 -8.18
CA HIS A 283 11.95 13.77 -7.68
C HIS A 283 12.10 15.09 -6.90
N ASN A 284 11.32 16.11 -7.28
CA ASN A 284 11.30 17.39 -6.56
C ASN A 284 10.44 17.29 -5.30
N VAL A 285 11.06 16.84 -4.20
CA VAL A 285 10.41 16.67 -2.89
C VAL A 285 10.55 17.88 -1.97
N THR A 286 11.31 18.89 -2.39
CA THR A 286 11.64 20.08 -1.61
C THR A 286 10.40 20.82 -1.07
N PRO A 287 9.33 21.07 -1.86
CA PRO A 287 8.14 21.77 -1.37
C PRO A 287 7.45 21.01 -0.23
N ILE A 288 7.43 19.67 -0.30
CA ILE A 288 6.80 18.81 0.69
C ILE A 288 7.59 18.85 1.99
N THR A 289 8.91 18.65 1.91
CA THR A 289 9.80 18.71 3.08
C THR A 289 9.76 20.10 3.73
N MET A 290 9.66 21.17 2.94
CA MET A 290 9.53 22.53 3.47
C MET A 290 8.15 22.74 4.12
N ALA A 291 7.06 22.36 3.48
CA ALA A 291 5.71 22.50 4.05
C ALA A 291 5.55 21.80 5.42
N LEU A 292 6.19 20.64 5.60
CA LEU A 292 6.16 19.90 6.87
C LEU A 292 6.95 20.57 8.00
N ASN A 293 7.94 21.39 7.68
CA ASN A 293 8.83 22.03 8.66
C ASN A 293 8.52 23.52 8.90
N SER A 294 7.75 24.16 8.00
CA SER A 294 7.84 25.61 7.80
C SER A 294 6.51 26.35 7.82
N ALA A 295 5.86 26.41 8.99
CA ALA A 295 4.67 27.26 9.16
C ALA A 295 4.95 28.65 9.77
N ARG A 296 6.18 28.95 10.23
CA ARG A 296 6.44 30.12 11.11
C ARG A 296 7.36 31.21 10.54
N HIS A 297 8.16 30.95 9.50
CA HIS A 297 9.13 31.93 8.96
C HIS A 297 9.21 31.90 7.43
N PRO A 298 8.27 32.56 6.72
CA PRO A 298 8.12 32.41 5.26
C PRO A 298 9.38 32.80 4.47
N GLN A 299 10.05 33.91 4.83
CA GLN A 299 11.23 34.40 4.10
C GLN A 299 12.43 33.45 4.16
N ALA A 300 12.66 32.79 5.30
CA ALA A 300 13.75 31.82 5.43
C ALA A 300 13.44 30.52 4.65
N CYS A 301 12.17 30.14 4.60
CA CYS A 301 11.72 28.92 3.95
C CYS A 301 11.68 29.07 2.43
N GLU A 302 11.31 30.25 1.92
CA GLU A 302 11.38 30.58 0.49
C GLU A 302 12.83 30.55 -0.02
N ALA A 303 13.75 31.20 0.70
CA ALA A 303 15.17 31.19 0.37
C ALA A 303 15.76 29.76 0.35
N LEU A 304 15.40 28.91 1.32
CA LEU A 304 15.81 27.51 1.33
C LEU A 304 15.15 26.69 0.22
N THR A 305 13.87 26.90 -0.05
CA THR A 305 13.14 26.21 -1.12
C THR A 305 13.79 26.48 -2.48
N SER A 306 14.13 27.75 -2.76
CA SER A 306 14.85 28.17 -3.97
C SER A 306 16.18 27.41 -4.13
N MET A 307 17.01 27.40 -3.08
CA MET A 307 18.34 26.77 -3.13
C MET A 307 18.27 25.24 -3.23
N LEU A 308 17.37 24.60 -2.46
CA LEU A 308 17.20 23.15 -2.44
C LEU A 308 16.58 22.61 -3.73
N THR A 309 15.64 23.34 -4.34
CA THR A 309 15.03 22.96 -5.62
C THR A 309 16.04 23.02 -6.77
N ARG A 310 16.92 24.04 -6.75
CA ARG A 310 17.98 24.21 -7.76
C ARG A 310 19.22 23.36 -7.47
N ASN A 311 19.26 22.72 -6.31
CA ASN A 311 20.42 22.02 -5.77
C ASN A 311 21.72 22.83 -5.88
N ALA A 312 21.63 24.15 -5.63
CA ALA A 312 22.73 25.09 -5.81
C ALA A 312 22.57 26.28 -4.86
N LEU A 313 23.69 26.78 -4.34
CA LEU A 313 23.69 27.91 -3.42
C LEU A 313 23.69 29.24 -4.17
N ASN A 314 22.82 30.15 -3.73
CA ASN A 314 22.70 31.50 -4.24
C ASN A 314 23.21 32.52 -3.19
N PRO A 315 24.18 33.39 -3.51
CA PRO A 315 24.66 34.43 -2.59
C PRO A 315 23.59 35.38 -2.04
N ALA A 316 22.51 35.64 -2.80
CA ALA A 316 21.38 36.47 -2.38
C ALA A 316 20.55 35.75 -1.30
N ASP A 317 20.13 34.51 -1.58
CA ASP A 317 19.35 33.68 -0.63
C ASP A 317 20.15 33.41 0.65
N ILE A 318 21.46 33.21 0.55
CA ILE A 318 22.39 33.08 1.69
C ILE A 318 22.46 34.37 2.51
N THR A 319 22.41 35.53 1.88
CA THR A 319 22.39 36.81 2.61
C THR A 319 21.06 37.01 3.34
N VAL A 320 19.95 36.58 2.75
CA VAL A 320 18.62 36.59 3.41
C VAL A 320 18.63 35.66 4.63
N LEU A 321 19.14 34.44 4.49
CA LEU A 321 19.28 33.52 5.63
C LEU A 321 20.19 34.07 6.71
N TYR A 322 21.36 34.58 6.35
CA TYR A 322 22.30 35.18 7.29
C TYR A 322 21.65 36.31 8.10
N ARG A 323 20.90 37.20 7.44
CA ARG A 323 20.15 38.28 8.10
C ARG A 323 19.12 37.72 9.09
N ASN A 324 18.38 36.69 8.68
CA ASN A 324 17.32 36.11 9.51
C ASN A 324 17.90 35.39 10.74
N TYR A 325 19.01 34.65 10.61
CA TYR A 325 19.66 33.96 11.74
C TYR A 325 20.52 34.89 12.63
N SER A 326 20.92 36.04 12.11
CA SER A 326 21.59 37.11 12.89
C SER A 326 20.59 38.01 13.64
N SER A 327 19.29 37.89 13.35
CA SER A 327 18.20 38.60 14.02
C SER A 327 18.10 38.25 15.52
N PRO A 328 17.57 39.15 16.37
CA PRO A 328 17.24 38.82 17.77
C PRO A 328 16.23 37.66 17.90
N GLU A 329 15.37 37.46 16.90
CA GLU A 329 14.48 36.30 16.80
C GLU A 329 14.87 35.44 15.59
N PRO A 330 15.80 34.48 15.77
CA PRO A 330 16.21 33.59 14.69
C PRO A 330 15.14 32.52 14.40
N PRO A 331 15.01 32.06 13.14
CA PRO A 331 14.20 30.89 12.82
C PRO A 331 14.70 29.61 13.52
N PRO A 332 13.87 28.56 13.62
CA PRO A 332 14.26 27.26 14.18
C PRO A 332 15.55 26.69 13.58
N ILE A 333 16.50 26.28 14.41
CA ILE A 333 17.74 25.60 13.95
C ILE A 333 17.47 24.34 13.12
N ASP A 334 16.35 23.67 13.33
CA ASP A 334 15.97 22.48 12.55
C ASP A 334 15.85 22.78 11.04
N LEU A 335 15.54 24.04 10.68
CA LEU A 335 15.36 24.47 9.31
C LEU A 335 16.69 24.51 8.52
N ILE A 336 17.79 24.94 9.17
CA ILE A 336 19.15 24.93 8.57
C ILE A 336 19.87 23.59 8.76
N ARG A 337 19.41 22.72 9.65
CA ARG A 337 19.93 21.35 9.82
C ARG A 337 19.38 20.37 8.79
N ASN A 338 19.00 20.85 7.61
CA ASN A 338 18.65 20.00 6.48
C ASN A 338 19.95 19.40 5.90
N PRO A 339 20.10 18.06 5.82
CA PRO A 339 21.32 17.43 5.31
C PRO A 339 21.70 17.88 3.90
N GLN A 340 20.73 18.05 3.00
CA GLN A 340 21.00 18.51 1.64
C GLN A 340 21.60 19.93 1.64
N PHE A 341 21.10 20.82 2.49
CA PHE A 341 21.63 22.18 2.60
C PHE A 341 23.05 22.19 3.18
N LEU A 342 23.32 21.35 4.19
CA LEU A 342 24.65 21.22 4.78
C LEU A 342 25.65 20.63 3.78
N ASP A 343 25.27 19.62 3.01
CA ASP A 343 26.09 19.04 1.95
C ASP A 343 26.44 20.11 0.90
N LEU A 344 25.48 20.93 0.47
CA LEU A 344 25.73 22.04 -0.44
C LEU A 344 26.70 23.08 0.14
N LEU A 345 26.59 23.40 1.44
CA LEU A 345 27.51 24.31 2.13
C LEU A 345 28.92 23.75 2.18
N VAL A 346 29.05 22.45 2.51
CA VAL A 346 30.33 21.75 2.56
C VAL A 346 30.96 21.66 1.17
N ASP A 347 30.19 21.31 0.14
CA ASP A 347 30.64 21.27 -1.25
C ASP A 347 31.11 22.65 -1.73
N SER A 348 30.41 23.72 -1.37
CA SER A 348 30.82 25.08 -1.73
C SER A 348 32.10 25.51 -1.01
N LEU A 349 32.23 25.16 0.27
CA LEU A 349 33.35 25.61 1.12
C LEU A 349 34.62 24.77 0.97
N PHE A 350 34.53 23.46 0.72
CA PHE A 350 35.68 22.55 0.81
C PHE A 350 36.03 21.84 -0.50
N LYS A 351 35.23 21.98 -1.56
CA LYS A 351 35.54 21.36 -2.85
C LYS A 351 36.66 22.11 -3.56
N VAL A 352 37.70 21.36 -3.91
CA VAL A 352 38.88 21.87 -4.62
C VAL A 352 38.47 22.53 -5.94
N GLY A 353 38.82 23.80 -6.12
CA GLY A 353 38.60 24.56 -7.35
C GLY A 353 37.37 25.47 -7.38
N VAL A 354 36.54 25.50 -6.32
CA VAL A 354 35.39 26.42 -6.24
C VAL A 354 35.84 27.77 -5.66
N LYS A 355 35.80 28.82 -6.49
CA LYS A 355 36.11 30.19 -6.05
C LYS A 355 34.86 30.84 -5.46
N ILE A 356 34.83 30.99 -4.14
CA ILE A 356 33.77 31.74 -3.43
C ILE A 356 34.14 33.22 -3.35
N ASN A 357 33.18 34.11 -3.61
CA ASN A 357 33.34 35.54 -3.42
C ASN A 357 33.68 35.87 -1.95
N GLN A 358 34.77 36.61 -1.75
CA GLN A 358 35.35 36.90 -0.43
C GLN A 358 34.38 37.65 0.50
N GLU A 359 33.48 38.47 -0.05
CA GLU A 359 32.44 39.20 0.71
C GLU A 359 31.33 38.29 1.27
N HIS A 360 31.02 37.18 0.58
CA HIS A 360 29.99 36.25 1.02
C HIS A 360 30.56 35.10 1.85
N LYS A 361 31.87 34.83 1.76
CA LYS A 361 32.59 33.77 2.48
C LYS A 361 32.27 33.76 3.97
N ALA A 362 32.34 34.93 4.64
CA ALA A 362 32.03 35.04 6.07
C ALA A 362 30.59 34.62 6.40
N LYS A 363 29.63 34.87 5.49
CA LYS A 363 28.21 34.51 5.66
C LYS A 363 28.00 33.00 5.54
N TYR A 364 28.68 32.34 4.60
CA TYR A 364 28.64 30.87 4.45
C TYR A 364 29.21 30.17 5.69
N ILE A 365 30.37 30.63 6.16
CA ILE A 365 31.02 30.10 7.36
C ILE A 365 30.13 30.30 8.59
N TYR A 366 29.51 31.49 8.72
CA TYR A 366 28.61 31.77 9.82
C TYR A 366 27.40 30.81 9.82
N LEU A 367 26.75 30.58 8.67
CA LEU A 367 25.58 29.69 8.60
C LEU A 367 25.95 28.23 8.93
N LEU A 368 27.10 27.74 8.44
CA LEU A 368 27.58 26.40 8.74
C LEU A 368 27.92 26.25 10.23
N ALA A 369 28.65 27.21 10.79
CA ALA A 369 28.99 27.22 12.21
C ALA A 369 27.73 27.33 13.07
N TYR A 370 26.76 28.15 12.69
CA TYR A 370 25.49 28.30 13.40
C TYR A 370 24.70 26.98 13.42
N ALA A 371 24.61 26.28 12.29
CA ALA A 371 23.92 24.99 12.21
C ALA A 371 24.57 23.92 13.12
N ALA A 372 25.90 23.96 13.25
CA ALA A 372 26.69 23.01 14.03
C ALA A 372 26.71 23.32 15.54
N SER A 373 26.87 24.58 15.94
CA SER A 373 27.19 24.95 17.32
C SER A 373 25.98 25.43 18.14
N VAL A 374 24.95 25.99 17.50
CA VAL A 374 23.84 26.61 18.24
C VAL A 374 22.90 25.54 18.78
N CYS A 375 22.66 25.58 20.08
CA CYS A 375 21.70 24.72 20.76
C CYS A 375 20.47 25.51 21.17
N GLU A 376 19.30 25.05 20.75
CA GLU A 376 18.02 25.58 21.21
C GLU A 376 17.52 24.73 22.38
N THR A 377 17.25 25.37 23.51
CA THR A 377 16.48 24.74 24.59
C THR A 377 15.02 25.20 24.50
N PRO A 378 14.04 24.29 24.63
CA PRO A 378 12.64 24.69 24.66
C PRO A 378 12.40 25.61 25.87
N GLY A 379 11.67 26.71 25.65
CA GLY A 379 11.39 27.70 26.69
C GLY A 379 10.76 27.07 27.94
N LYS A 380 11.15 27.57 29.12
CA LYS A 380 10.61 27.11 30.40
C LYS A 380 9.10 27.37 30.47
N LYS A 381 8.36 26.52 31.22
CA LYS A 381 6.92 26.70 31.49
C LYS A 381 6.67 28.14 31.98
N GLY A 382 5.91 28.93 31.21
CA GLY A 382 5.58 30.33 31.52
C GLY A 382 5.97 31.34 30.43
N GLN A 383 6.77 30.95 29.44
CA GLN A 383 7.08 31.79 28.27
C GLN A 383 6.11 31.52 27.10
N PRO A 384 5.90 32.51 26.19
CA PRO A 384 5.00 32.34 25.04
C PRO A 384 5.41 31.12 24.20
N LYS A 385 4.40 30.35 23.73
CA LYS A 385 4.60 29.13 22.93
C LYS A 385 5.48 29.40 21.71
N GLY A 386 6.77 29.07 21.80
CA GLY A 386 7.72 29.29 20.72
C GLY A 386 8.95 30.11 21.10
N HIS A 387 9.03 30.66 22.32
CA HIS A 387 10.27 31.26 22.82
C HIS A 387 11.30 30.16 23.07
N ARG A 388 12.46 30.26 22.42
CA ARG A 388 13.55 29.30 22.50
C ARG A 388 14.79 30.03 22.97
N ASN A 389 15.43 29.54 24.02
CA ASN A 389 16.71 30.07 24.45
C ASN A 389 17.79 29.49 23.54
N THR A 390 18.46 30.35 22.78
CA THR A 390 19.58 29.98 21.90
C THR A 390 20.90 30.12 22.66
N ASN A 391 21.61 29.02 22.85
CA ASN A 391 22.99 29.07 23.33
C ASN A 391 23.93 29.29 22.13
N LYS A 392 24.75 30.35 22.19
CA LYS A 392 25.72 30.74 21.15
C LYS A 392 27.17 30.74 21.63
N ASP A 393 27.46 30.13 22.78
CA ASP A 393 28.79 30.19 23.43
C ASP A 393 29.90 29.59 22.54
N GLU A 394 29.60 28.50 21.83
CA GLU A 394 30.54 27.81 20.94
C GLU A 394 30.56 28.34 19.50
N LEU A 395 29.75 29.36 19.17
CA LEU A 395 29.64 29.85 17.79
C LEU A 395 30.94 30.51 17.30
N LYS A 396 31.55 31.37 18.13
CA LYS A 396 32.81 32.05 17.80
C LYS A 396 33.98 31.07 17.58
N PRO A 397 34.26 30.09 18.47
CA PRO A 397 35.33 29.13 18.23
C PRO A 397 35.05 28.24 17.01
N THR A 398 33.80 27.86 16.76
CA THR A 398 33.43 27.06 15.58
C THR A 398 33.66 27.83 14.27
N ILE A 399 33.31 29.12 14.22
CA ILE A 399 33.60 29.99 13.06
C ILE A 399 35.11 30.01 12.77
N GLN A 400 35.93 30.25 13.81
CA GLN A 400 37.39 30.30 13.68
C GLN A 400 37.98 28.96 13.22
N ALA A 401 37.42 27.84 13.68
CA ALA A 401 37.85 26.51 13.26
C ALA A 401 37.53 26.27 11.78
N VAL A 402 36.29 26.54 11.35
CA VAL A 402 35.87 26.36 9.95
C VAL A 402 36.68 27.26 9.01
N GLU A 403 36.96 28.51 9.42
CA GLU A 403 37.77 29.44 8.65
C GLU A 403 39.23 28.96 8.49
N LYS A 404 39.83 28.41 9.55
CA LYS A 404 41.17 27.80 9.49
C LYS A 404 41.19 26.62 8.54
N VAL A 405 40.23 25.69 8.64
CA VAL A 405 40.18 24.50 7.78
C VAL A 405 39.96 24.90 6.32
N HIS A 406 39.07 25.85 6.05
CA HIS A 406 38.85 26.35 4.70
C HIS A 406 40.11 26.98 4.08
N THR A 407 40.94 27.64 4.88
CA THR A 407 42.22 28.22 4.44
C THR A 407 43.31 27.15 4.20
N ILE A 408 43.12 25.94 4.72
CA ILE A 408 44.02 24.79 4.45
C ILE A 408 43.58 24.07 3.15
N CYS A 409 42.28 24.00 2.88
CA CYS A 409 41.72 23.27 1.73
C CYS A 409 41.76 24.06 0.41
N ASN A 410 41.80 25.39 0.46
CA ASN A 410 41.93 26.31 -0.68
C ASN A 410 43.27 27.02 -0.64
#